data_AF-A0A1I3FM37-F1
#
_entry.id   AF-A0A1I3FM37-F1
#
_cell.length_a   1.000
_cell.length_b   1.000
_cell.length_c   1.000
_cell.angle_alpha   90.00
_cell.angle_beta   90.00
_cell.angle_gamma   90.00
#
_symmetry.space_group_name_H-M   'P 1'
#
loop_
_entity.id
_entity.type
_entity.pdbx_description
1 polymer ?
#
loop_
_entity_poly.entity_id
_entity_poly.type
_entity_poly.pdbx_seq_one_letter_code
_entity_poly.pdbx_strand_id
1 'polypeptide(L)'
;MRVLKNLNDVKSINSKKLVFEESWLDKIDLYTNYLIYLAMAIFSLMSIFEIDPNSKNDTVGYYIFPFIILISAYAFYCKFSEKCLKEITFNIHSEDAKMRILQFGKNNNFRITKISNNLIFLNKPTNDFDFGNHEKTTLVFIKDYSILFTIIQEGVRLNFPVLFSQYFFKSKMKRILKN
;
A
#
# COMPACT_ATOMS: atom_id res chain seq x y z
N MET A 1 2.82 6.27 -12.78
CA MET A 1 3.34 6.91 -11.55
C MET A 1 2.35 7.95 -11.06
N ARG A 2 1.78 7.75 -9.86
CA ARG A 2 0.80 8.68 -9.29
C ARG A 2 1.46 10.04 -9.07
N VAL A 3 0.85 11.08 -9.61
CA VAL A 3 1.35 12.45 -9.49
C VAL A 3 1.00 13.01 -8.11
N LEU A 4 1.98 13.05 -7.21
CA LEU A 4 1.82 13.66 -5.88
C LEU A 4 2.07 15.17 -5.97
N LYS A 5 1.04 15.93 -6.29
CA LYS A 5 1.11 17.40 -6.38
C LYS A 5 1.35 18.00 -4.99
N ASN A 6 2.28 18.95 -4.91
CA ASN A 6 2.57 19.71 -3.68
C ASN A 6 2.81 18.81 -2.44
N LEU A 7 3.54 17.70 -2.63
CA LEU A 7 3.96 16.83 -1.53
C LEU A 7 4.78 17.62 -0.51
N ASN A 8 4.34 17.61 0.75
CA ASN A 8 5.01 18.30 1.84
C ASN A 8 5.78 17.31 2.71
N ASP A 9 7.08 17.22 2.48
CA ASP A 9 7.95 16.24 3.13
C ASP A 9 8.00 16.44 4.65
N VAL A 10 8.12 17.68 5.12
CA VAL A 10 8.21 18.04 6.55
C VAL A 10 6.91 17.68 7.27
N LYS A 11 5.76 18.10 6.75
CA LYS A 11 4.45 17.74 7.32
C LYS A 11 4.23 16.24 7.29
N SER A 12 4.66 15.56 6.22
CA SER A 12 4.49 14.12 6.10
C SER A 12 5.30 13.36 7.16
N ILE A 13 6.55 13.77 7.36
CA ILE A 13 7.43 13.21 8.38
C ILE A 13 6.88 13.43 9.80
N ASN A 14 6.41 14.64 10.10
CA ASN A 14 5.91 15.01 11.43
C ASN A 14 4.58 14.33 11.77
N SER A 15 3.65 14.25 10.81
CA SER A 15 2.35 13.62 11.00
C SER A 15 2.36 12.09 10.85
N LYS A 16 3.49 11.51 10.42
CA LYS A 16 3.60 10.10 9.99
C LYS A 16 2.53 9.71 8.97
N LYS A 17 2.10 10.65 8.13
CA LYS A 17 1.07 10.45 7.09
C LYS A 17 1.51 11.17 5.83
N LEU A 18 1.22 10.61 4.66
CA LEU A 18 1.52 11.26 3.39
C LEU A 18 0.61 12.49 3.20
N VAL A 19 1.20 13.69 3.15
CA VAL A 19 0.48 14.97 3.01
C VAL A 19 0.82 15.60 1.65
N PHE A 20 -0.15 15.61 0.76
CA PHE A 20 -0.06 16.18 -0.59
C PHE A 20 -1.43 16.70 -1.02
N GLU A 21 -1.47 17.46 -2.11
CA GLU A 21 -2.72 17.99 -2.66
C GLU A 21 -3.43 16.90 -3.49
N GLU A 22 -4.57 16.43 -2.99
CA GLU A 22 -5.38 15.41 -3.67
C GLU A 22 -6.33 16.05 -4.67
N SER A 23 -6.35 15.50 -5.89
CA SER A 23 -7.36 15.89 -6.87
C SER A 23 -8.75 15.39 -6.45
N TRP A 24 -9.80 15.99 -7.02
CA TRP A 24 -11.17 15.49 -6.82
C TRP A 24 -11.32 14.03 -7.25
N LEU A 25 -10.67 13.64 -8.34
CA LEU A 25 -10.67 12.25 -8.81
C LEU A 25 -10.01 11.30 -7.80
N ASP A 26 -8.91 11.69 -7.16
CA ASP A 26 -8.26 10.89 -6.11
C ASP A 26 -9.19 10.66 -4.92
N LYS A 27 -9.98 11.67 -4.53
CA LYS A 27 -10.95 11.54 -3.43
C LYS A 27 -12.11 10.63 -3.81
N ILE A 28 -12.65 10.78 -5.03
CA ILE A 28 -13.74 9.94 -5.54
C ILE A 28 -13.28 8.47 -5.61
N ASP A 29 -12.08 8.20 -6.11
CA ASP A 29 -11.50 6.86 -6.14
C ASP A 29 -11.36 6.27 -4.72
N LEU A 30 -10.90 7.06 -3.76
CA LEU A 30 -10.82 6.64 -2.35
C LEU A 30 -12.18 6.22 -1.80
N TYR A 31 -13.21 7.06 -1.96
CA TYR A 31 -14.57 6.76 -1.48
C TYR A 31 -15.19 5.58 -2.22
N THR A 32 -14.96 5.47 -3.53
CA THR A 32 -15.41 4.34 -4.33
C THR A 32 -14.81 3.02 -3.82
N ASN A 33 -13.51 2.99 -3.52
CA ASN A 33 -12.87 1.81 -2.93
C ASN A 33 -13.50 1.43 -1.59
N TYR A 34 -13.72 2.41 -0.70
CA TYR A 34 -14.39 2.16 0.58
C TYR A 34 -15.81 1.62 0.40
N LEU A 35 -16.57 2.19 -0.52
CA LEU A 35 -17.94 1.75 -0.82
C LEU A 35 -17.95 0.32 -1.35
N ILE A 36 -17.05 -0.03 -2.27
CA ILE A 36 -16.95 -1.39 -2.83
C ILE A 36 -16.69 -2.42 -1.73
N TYR A 37 -15.66 -2.21 -0.89
CA TYR A 37 -15.32 -3.18 0.15
C TYR A 37 -16.36 -3.25 1.26
N LEU A 38 -17.00 -2.12 1.59
CA LEU A 38 -18.09 -2.10 2.57
C LEU A 38 -19.32 -2.84 2.02
N ALA A 39 -19.70 -2.59 0.77
CA ALA A 39 -20.80 -3.28 0.11
C ALA A 39 -20.55 -4.79 0.03
N MET A 40 -19.35 -5.21 -0.36
CA MET A 40 -18.96 -6.63 -0.38
C MET A 40 -19.12 -7.28 1.00
N ALA A 41 -18.69 -6.61 2.06
CA ALA A 41 -18.84 -7.12 3.43
C ALA A 41 -20.31 -7.20 3.86
N ILE A 42 -21.12 -6.17 3.59
CA ILE A 42 -22.54 -6.12 3.96
C ILE A 42 -23.34 -7.19 3.20
N PHE A 43 -23.16 -7.31 1.88
CA PHE A 43 -23.87 -8.33 1.09
C PHE A 43 -23.47 -9.73 1.53
N SER A 44 -22.18 -9.98 1.79
CA SER A 44 -21.73 -11.28 2.30
C SER A 44 -22.34 -11.59 3.68
N LEU A 45 -22.47 -10.59 4.55
CA LEU A 45 -23.12 -10.75 5.85
C LEU A 45 -24.61 -11.06 5.71
N MET A 46 -25.32 -10.36 4.82
CA MET A 46 -26.73 -10.65 4.52
C MET A 46 -26.90 -12.08 3.98
N SER A 47 -26.03 -12.50 3.05
CA SER A 47 -26.08 -13.85 2.49
C SER A 47 -25.84 -14.95 3.53
N ILE A 48 -25.09 -14.70 4.61
CA ILE A 48 -24.93 -15.68 5.71
C ILE A 48 -26.25 -15.97 6.41
N PHE A 49 -27.12 -14.96 6.56
CA PHE A 49 -28.42 -15.15 7.23
C PHE A 49 -29.44 -15.92 6.37
N GLU A 50 -29.20 -16.05 5.07
CA GLU A 50 -30.09 -16.75 4.13
C GLU A 50 -29.67 -18.20 3.87
N ILE A 51 -28.57 -18.68 4.45
CA ILE A 51 -28.05 -20.03 4.19
C ILE A 51 -28.95 -21.09 4.84
N ASP A 52 -29.46 -22.03 4.05
CA ASP A 52 -30.17 -23.20 4.57
C ASP A 52 -29.17 -24.28 5.02
N PRO A 53 -29.08 -24.60 6.33
CA PRO A 53 -28.15 -25.61 6.83
C PRO A 53 -28.46 -27.03 6.32
N ASN A 54 -29.64 -27.28 5.74
CA ASN A 54 -30.03 -28.58 5.20
C ASN A 54 -29.66 -28.77 3.73
N SER A 55 -29.26 -27.69 3.03
CA SER A 55 -28.81 -27.74 1.64
C SER A 55 -27.29 -27.97 1.57
N LYS A 56 -26.89 -29.04 0.85
CA LYS A 56 -25.46 -29.35 0.64
C LYS A 56 -24.73 -28.27 -0.18
N ASN A 57 -25.44 -27.57 -1.06
CA ASN A 57 -24.86 -26.47 -1.85
C ASN A 57 -24.62 -25.23 -0.99
N ASP A 58 -25.53 -24.97 -0.05
CA ASP A 58 -25.51 -23.84 0.86
C ASP A 58 -24.42 -23.99 1.94
N THR A 59 -24.05 -25.23 2.25
CA THR A 59 -22.96 -25.55 3.20
C THR A 59 -21.62 -24.93 2.78
N VAL A 60 -21.37 -24.77 1.48
CA VAL A 60 -20.14 -24.11 0.97
C VAL A 60 -20.14 -22.61 1.30
N GLY A 61 -21.32 -21.98 1.28
CA GLY A 61 -21.51 -20.57 1.62
C GLY A 61 -21.03 -20.23 3.03
N TYR A 62 -21.22 -21.15 4.00
CA TYR A 62 -20.76 -20.98 5.38
C TYR A 62 -19.25 -20.73 5.50
N TYR A 63 -18.44 -21.23 4.56
CA TYR A 63 -17.00 -21.00 4.57
C TYR A 63 -16.60 -19.82 3.69
N ILE A 64 -17.28 -19.63 2.56
CA ILE A 64 -16.96 -18.58 1.59
C ILE A 64 -17.29 -17.18 2.12
N PHE A 65 -18.50 -16.97 2.65
CA PHE A 65 -18.92 -15.62 3.02
C PHE A 65 -18.13 -15.01 4.19
N PRO A 66 -17.81 -15.73 5.29
CA PRO A 66 -16.92 -15.21 6.32
C PRO A 66 -15.53 -14.87 5.76
N PHE A 67 -15.02 -15.66 4.83
CA PHE A 67 -13.74 -15.38 4.17
C PHE A 67 -13.80 -14.09 3.32
N ILE A 68 -14.88 -13.86 2.58
CA ILE A 68 -15.09 -12.61 1.83
C ILE A 68 -15.17 -11.41 2.78
N ILE A 69 -15.86 -11.53 3.91
CA ILE A 69 -15.94 -10.48 4.93
C ILE A 69 -14.53 -10.15 5.45
N LEU A 70 -13.73 -11.16 5.80
CA LEU A 70 -12.36 -10.97 6.28
C LEU A 70 -11.48 -10.27 5.24
N ILE A 71 -11.52 -10.71 3.98
CA ILE A 71 -10.77 -10.07 2.90
C ILE A 71 -11.22 -8.63 2.70
N SER A 72 -12.53 -8.37 2.72
CA SER A 72 -13.09 -7.03 2.50
C SER A 72 -12.69 -6.07 3.62
N ALA A 73 -12.78 -6.51 4.87
CA ALA A 73 -12.32 -5.74 6.03
C ALA A 73 -10.81 -5.47 5.97
N TYR A 74 -10.03 -6.47 5.58
CA TYR A 74 -8.58 -6.32 5.41
C TYR A 74 -8.22 -5.35 4.27
N ALA A 75 -8.87 -5.44 3.12
CA ALA A 75 -8.68 -4.55 1.99
C ALA A 75 -9.05 -3.10 2.34
N PHE A 76 -10.16 -2.92 3.06
CA PHE A 76 -10.57 -1.62 3.60
C PHE A 76 -9.50 -1.03 4.52
N TYR A 77 -9.00 -1.82 5.48
CA TYR A 77 -7.92 -1.42 6.38
C TYR A 77 -6.62 -1.07 5.63
N CYS A 78 -6.24 -1.87 4.64
CA CYS A 78 -5.08 -1.57 3.79
C CYS A 78 -5.27 -0.25 3.03
N LYS A 79 -6.46 0.02 2.49
CA LYS A 79 -6.73 1.29 1.81
C LYS A 79 -6.67 2.48 2.76
N PHE A 80 -7.21 2.31 3.97
CA PHE A 80 -7.15 3.32 5.03
C PHE A 80 -5.72 3.63 5.48
N SER A 81 -4.91 2.59 5.69
CA SER A 81 -3.52 2.72 6.15
C SER A 81 -2.51 3.03 5.04
N GLU A 82 -2.92 3.06 3.77
CA GLU A 82 -2.06 3.32 2.61
C GLU A 82 -1.33 4.68 2.72
N LYS A 83 -1.94 5.68 3.34
CA LYS A 83 -1.28 6.98 3.56
C LYS A 83 -0.46 7.05 4.84
N CYS A 84 -0.57 6.07 5.74
CA CYS A 84 0.17 6.06 6.99
C CYS A 84 1.60 5.59 6.75
N LEU A 85 2.57 6.41 7.16
CA LEU A 85 3.97 6.10 7.02
C LEU A 85 4.40 5.10 8.09
N LYS A 86 5.07 4.04 7.65
CA LYS A 86 5.61 2.99 8.52
C LYS A 86 7.07 3.28 8.82
N GLU A 87 7.43 3.18 10.10
CA GLU A 87 8.79 3.46 10.56
C GLU A 87 9.65 2.19 10.64
N ILE A 88 10.91 2.32 10.23
CA ILE A 88 11.97 1.34 10.42
C ILE A 88 13.17 2.08 11.00
N THR A 89 13.51 1.77 12.26
CA THR A 89 14.70 2.29 12.93
C THR A 89 15.92 1.44 12.60
N PHE A 90 17.09 2.06 12.59
CA PHE A 90 18.39 1.43 12.34
C PHE A 90 19.51 2.21 13.04
N ASN A 91 20.70 1.61 13.11
CA ASN A 91 21.85 2.19 13.85
C ASN A 91 22.96 2.74 12.92
N ILE A 92 22.74 2.70 11.61
CA ILE A 92 23.67 3.25 10.60
C ILE A 92 23.37 4.72 10.33
N HIS A 93 24.34 5.45 9.77
CA HIS A 93 24.12 6.83 9.36
C HIS A 93 23.11 6.92 8.20
N SER A 94 22.35 8.02 8.13
CA SER A 94 21.30 8.23 7.12
C SER A 94 21.81 8.14 5.68
N GLU A 95 23.03 8.61 5.41
CA GLU A 95 23.68 8.48 4.09
C GLU A 95 24.01 7.02 3.72
N ASP A 96 24.44 6.20 4.68
CA ASP A 96 24.66 4.77 4.42
C ASP A 96 23.34 4.05 4.16
N ALA A 97 22.31 4.38 4.93
CA ALA A 97 20.96 3.87 4.71
C ALA A 97 20.47 4.24 3.31
N LYS A 98 20.67 5.50 2.89
CA LYS A 98 20.33 6.00 1.57
C LYS A 98 21.01 5.22 0.46
N MET A 99 22.33 5.02 0.56
CA MET A 99 23.10 4.25 -0.42
C MET A 99 22.57 2.81 -0.54
N ARG A 100 22.31 2.14 0.58
CA ARG A 100 21.79 0.77 0.60
C ARG A 100 20.38 0.68 0.01
N ILE A 101 19.51 1.66 0.26
CA ILE A 101 18.16 1.72 -0.31
C ILE A 101 18.23 1.92 -1.83
N LEU A 102 19.12 2.79 -2.31
CA LEU A 102 19.34 3.00 -3.75
C LEU A 102 19.88 1.74 -4.42
N GLN A 103 20.86 1.06 -3.80
CA GLN A 103 21.41 -0.20 -4.31
C GLN A 103 20.36 -1.31 -4.32
N PHE A 104 19.54 -1.41 -3.27
CA PHE A 104 18.39 -2.31 -3.24
C PHE A 104 17.43 -2.03 -4.39
N GLY A 105 17.11 -0.76 -4.64
CA GLY A 105 16.27 -0.34 -5.76
C GLY A 105 16.81 -0.83 -7.10
N LYS A 106 18.09 -0.56 -7.37
CA LYS A 106 18.78 -1.01 -8.59
C LYS A 106 18.75 -2.54 -8.74
N ASN A 107 19.11 -3.28 -7.69
CA ASN A 107 19.21 -4.74 -7.71
C ASN A 107 17.84 -5.44 -7.85
N ASN A 108 16.73 -4.75 -7.57
CA ASN A 108 15.38 -5.31 -7.65
C ASN A 108 14.56 -4.70 -8.80
N ASN A 109 15.23 -4.08 -9.78
CA ASN A 109 14.63 -3.47 -10.97
C ASN A 109 13.59 -2.38 -10.65
N PHE A 110 13.82 -1.58 -9.60
CA PHE A 110 13.01 -0.39 -9.35
C PHE A 110 13.48 0.77 -10.24
N ARG A 111 12.53 1.49 -10.82
CA ARG A 111 12.76 2.78 -11.47
C ARG A 111 12.79 3.87 -10.41
N ILE A 112 13.94 4.50 -10.24
CA ILE A 112 14.14 5.60 -9.28
C ILE A 112 13.85 6.92 -10.01
N THR A 113 12.76 7.60 -9.67
CA THR A 113 12.29 8.79 -10.42
C THR A 113 12.52 10.12 -9.71
N LYS A 114 12.59 10.13 -8.38
CA LYS A 114 12.85 11.34 -7.59
C LYS A 114 13.78 11.00 -6.44
N ILE A 115 14.91 11.70 -6.39
CA ILE A 115 15.85 11.70 -5.28
C ILE A 115 15.95 13.16 -4.83
N SER A 116 15.37 13.45 -3.68
CA SER A 116 15.61 14.69 -2.93
C SER A 116 16.36 14.36 -1.65
N ASN A 117 16.89 15.35 -0.93
CA ASN A 117 17.77 15.11 0.22
C ASN A 117 17.25 14.00 1.15
N ASN A 118 15.96 14.04 1.50
CA ASN A 118 15.35 13.14 2.46
C ASN A 118 14.25 12.24 1.88
N LEU A 119 14.07 12.18 0.56
CA LEU A 119 12.97 11.42 -0.04
C LEU A 119 13.37 10.74 -1.34
N ILE A 120 13.07 9.43 -1.42
CA ILE A 120 13.31 8.56 -2.57
C ILE A 120 11.99 7.97 -3.06
N PHE A 121 11.80 7.98 -4.37
CA PHE A 121 10.70 7.29 -5.04
C PHE A 121 11.23 6.03 -5.71
N LEU A 122 10.81 4.87 -5.22
CA LEU A 122 11.11 3.56 -5.81
C LEU A 122 9.86 3.04 -6.52
N ASN A 123 9.86 3.07 -7.85
CA ASN A 123 8.72 2.61 -8.62
C ASN A 123 8.97 1.22 -9.18
N LYS A 124 7.99 0.33 -9.09
CA LYS A 124 8.05 -1.00 -9.66
C LYS A 124 6.83 -1.24 -10.54
N PRO A 125 7.01 -1.57 -11.84
CA PRO A 125 5.90 -2.03 -12.66
C PRO A 125 5.35 -3.32 -12.06
N THR A 126 4.04 -3.48 -12.09
CA THR A 126 3.35 -4.61 -11.45
C THR A 126 3.19 -5.80 -12.40
N ASN A 127 3.73 -5.72 -13.62
CA ASN A 127 3.48 -6.70 -14.67
C ASN A 127 4.67 -7.64 -14.89
N ASP A 128 4.43 -8.92 -14.59
CA ASP A 128 4.77 -10.01 -15.50
C ASP A 128 3.49 -10.65 -16.12
N PHE A 129 2.27 -10.36 -15.63
CA PHE A 129 1.06 -11.14 -16.00
C PHE A 129 -0.27 -10.36 -16.11
N ASP A 130 -0.31 -9.02 -16.20
CA ASP A 130 -1.60 -8.29 -16.20
C ASP A 130 -1.74 -7.19 -17.27
N PHE A 131 -2.97 -7.01 -17.77
CA PHE A 131 -3.36 -6.17 -18.93
C PHE A 131 -3.51 -4.68 -18.58
N GLY A 132 -2.52 -4.07 -17.94
CA GLY A 132 -2.56 -2.63 -17.64
C GLY A 132 -1.23 -2.09 -17.11
N ASN A 133 -0.93 -0.81 -17.39
CA ASN A 133 0.25 -0.11 -16.86
C ASN A 133 0.09 0.16 -15.35
N HIS A 134 0.10 -0.88 -14.54
CA HIS A 134 0.02 -0.79 -13.09
C HIS A 134 1.41 -0.52 -12.51
N GLU A 135 1.55 0.54 -11.71
CA GLU A 135 2.82 0.88 -11.07
C GLU A 135 2.64 1.02 -9.57
N LYS A 136 3.51 0.36 -8.81
CA LYS A 136 3.62 0.53 -7.36
C LYS A 136 4.74 1.50 -7.07
N THR A 137 4.42 2.61 -6.41
CA THR A 137 5.39 3.60 -5.97
C THR A 137 5.62 3.45 -4.48
N THR A 138 6.84 3.13 -4.09
CA THR A 138 7.26 3.15 -2.69
C THR A 138 7.95 4.47 -2.41
N LEU A 139 7.39 5.24 -1.48
CA LEU A 139 7.96 6.48 -0.98
C LEU A 139 8.76 6.16 0.26
N VAL A 140 10.02 6.59 0.29
CA VAL A 140 10.93 6.40 1.42
C VAL A 140 11.46 7.75 1.85
N PHE A 141 11.02 8.20 3.03
CA PHE A 141 11.55 9.36 3.71
C PHE A 141 12.68 8.92 4.64
N ILE A 142 13.82 9.59 4.54
CA ILE A 142 15.02 9.31 5.33
C ILE A 142 15.10 10.29 6.49
N LYS A 143 15.37 9.76 7.68
CA LYS A 143 15.76 10.48 8.89
C LYS A 143 17.14 9.98 9.33
N ASP A 144 17.70 10.60 10.37
CA ASP A 144 19.05 10.30 10.87
C ASP A 144 19.25 8.81 11.20
N TYR A 145 18.34 8.22 11.98
CA TYR A 145 18.40 6.82 12.44
C TYR A 145 17.12 6.02 12.16
N SER A 146 16.29 6.52 11.25
CA SER A 146 15.10 5.78 10.81
C SER A 146 14.69 6.15 9.40
N ILE A 147 13.89 5.28 8.78
CA ILE A 147 13.15 5.62 7.57
C ILE A 147 11.66 5.54 7.84
N LEU A 148 10.91 6.42 7.20
CA LEU A 148 9.47 6.35 7.09
C LEU A 148 9.12 5.97 5.66
N PHE A 149 8.27 4.96 5.47
CA PHE A 149 7.90 4.56 4.12
C PHE A 149 6.41 4.30 3.98
N THR A 150 5.89 4.48 2.77
CA THR A 150 4.60 3.93 2.36
C THR A 150 4.65 3.45 0.92
N ILE A 151 3.71 2.60 0.54
CA ILE A 151 3.55 2.09 -0.82
C ILE A 151 2.16 2.50 -1.29
N ILE A 152 2.12 3.24 -2.39
CA ILE A 152 0.90 3.57 -3.10
C ILE A 152 0.85 2.78 -4.40
N GLN A 153 -0.33 2.28 -4.75
CA GLN A 153 -0.55 1.59 -6.03
C GLN A 153 -1.40 2.46 -6.94
N GLU A 154 -0.99 2.54 -8.21
CA GLU A 154 -1.76 3.19 -9.25
C GLU A 154 -2.40 2.15 -10.17
N GLY A 155 -3.72 2.25 -10.30
CA GLY A 155 -4.51 1.41 -11.19
C GLY A 155 -4.99 2.14 -12.44
N VAL A 156 -5.31 1.40 -13.50
CA VAL A 156 -5.86 1.97 -14.75
C VAL A 156 -7.27 2.55 -14.53
N ARG A 157 -8.08 1.93 -13.66
CA ARG A 157 -9.48 2.35 -13.38
C ARG A 157 -9.72 2.72 -11.92
N LEU A 158 -9.12 1.98 -11.00
CA LEU A 158 -9.24 2.17 -9.55
C LEU A 158 -7.90 1.92 -8.88
N ASN A 159 -7.56 2.71 -7.87
CA ASN A 159 -6.35 2.49 -7.08
C ASN A 159 -6.61 1.47 -5.98
N PHE A 160 -6.52 0.18 -6.32
CA PHE A 160 -6.69 -0.91 -5.37
C PHE A 160 -5.68 -0.83 -4.20
N PRO A 161 -6.08 -1.26 -3.00
CA PRO A 161 -5.22 -1.26 -1.83
C PRO A 161 -4.01 -2.16 -1.99
N VAL A 162 -2.87 -1.71 -1.46
CA VAL A 162 -1.68 -2.55 -1.34
C VAL A 162 -1.88 -3.56 -0.21
N LEU A 163 -2.24 -4.79 -0.57
CA LEU A 163 -2.48 -5.86 0.39
C LEU A 163 -1.21 -6.26 1.15
N PHE A 164 -0.28 -6.94 0.47
CA PHE A 164 0.87 -7.58 1.13
C PHE A 164 2.22 -6.92 0.86
N SER A 165 2.35 -6.12 -0.21
CA SER A 165 3.66 -5.57 -0.62
C SER A 165 4.34 -4.74 0.47
N GLN A 166 3.55 -4.08 1.32
CA GLN A 166 4.02 -3.35 2.49
C GLN A 166 4.80 -4.21 3.49
N TYR A 167 4.40 -5.46 3.71
CA TYR A 167 5.07 -6.37 4.65
C TYR A 167 6.37 -6.92 4.06
N PHE A 168 6.34 -7.33 2.79
CA PHE A 168 7.54 -7.80 2.09
C PHE A 168 8.61 -6.69 2.00
N PHE A 169 8.20 -5.47 1.65
CA PHE A 169 9.11 -4.33 1.63
C PHE A 169 9.68 -4.05 3.02
N LYS A 170 8.84 -4.01 4.06
CA LYS A 170 9.29 -3.82 5.46
C LYS A 170 10.35 -4.84 5.87
N SER A 171 10.10 -6.12 5.57
CA SER A 171 11.02 -7.21 5.90
C SER A 171 12.35 -7.07 5.18
N LYS A 172 12.33 -6.82 3.86
CA LYS A 172 13.54 -6.60 3.06
C LYS A 172 14.34 -5.38 3.53
N MET A 173 13.66 -4.26 3.83
CA MET A 173 14.29 -3.04 4.34
C MET A 173 14.95 -3.29 5.69
N LYS A 174 14.26 -3.95 6.63
CA LYS A 174 14.85 -4.32 7.92
C LYS A 174 16.13 -5.14 7.74
N ARG A 175 16.16 -6.07 6.79
CA ARG A 175 17.34 -6.88 6.52
C ARG A 175 18.52 -6.07 5.99
N ILE A 176 18.30 -5.13 5.05
CA ILE A 176 19.40 -4.35 4.47
C ILE A 176 19.87 -3.20 5.39
N LEU A 177 19.04 -2.73 6.32
CA LEU A 177 19.37 -1.61 7.22
C LEU A 177 19.86 -2.04 8.60
N LYS A 178 19.63 -3.31 9.00
CA LYS A 178 20.13 -3.87 10.27
C LYS A 178 21.58 -4.36 10.17
N ASN A 179 22.03 -4.71 8.97
CA ASN A 179 23.38 -5.23 8.72
C ASN A 179 24.45 -4.14 8.71
#